data_AF-A0A9X0CXZ6-F1
#
_entry.id   AF-A0A9X0CXZ6-F1
#
_cell.length_a   1.000
_cell.length_b   1.000
_cell.length_c   1.000
_cell.angle_alpha   90.00
_cell.angle_beta   90.00
_cell.angle_gamma   90.00
#
_symmetry.space_group_name_H-M   'P 1'
#
loop_
_entity.id
_entity.type
_entity.pdbx_description
1 polymer ?
#
loop_
_entity_poly.entity_id
_entity_poly.type
_entity_poly.pdbx_seq_one_letter_code
_entity_poly.pdbx_strand_id
1 'polypeptide(L)'
;MDKERFTHFRSEFVQFVELIKKGNDIDAVLANFLRGYPELMAEFVLPDLVNVSMPGIAMEEGSVIEEESPKVKKGNRKPKNMEDIMRRLMESVKEQKTWKDYTDIKLNIANEETCLKTLKTLNEAEADARKRIIYFSCLKGQVFQRLREISGKKMSQLLKVTDYSQAHAYFLIKLHNLALEYNKLMYSNLPLRFFSINWQEIVSICKSNEIYFK
;
A
#
# COMPACT_ATOMS: atom_id res chain seq x y z
N MET A 1 -15.07 16.83 4.82
CA MET A 1 -15.76 17.10 3.54
C MET A 1 -16.82 16.04 3.33
N ASP A 2 -18.07 16.42 3.13
CA ASP A 2 -19.19 15.51 2.82
C ASP A 2 -19.22 15.11 1.33
N LYS A 3 -20.15 14.24 0.95
CA LYS A 3 -20.24 13.65 -0.40
C LYS A 3 -20.63 14.67 -1.48
N GLU A 4 -21.49 15.63 -1.16
CA GLU A 4 -21.93 16.66 -2.10
C GLU A 4 -20.79 17.65 -2.33
N ARG A 5 -20.13 18.08 -1.25
CA ARG A 5 -18.96 18.96 -1.29
C ARG A 5 -17.77 18.34 -2.00
N PHE A 6 -17.54 17.03 -1.85
CA PHE A 6 -16.51 16.31 -2.61
C PHE A 6 -16.82 16.21 -4.11
N THR A 7 -18.10 16.08 -4.47
CA THR A 7 -18.51 16.05 -5.87
C THR A 7 -18.28 17.42 -6.53
N HIS A 8 -18.61 18.49 -5.81
CA HIS A 8 -18.32 19.87 -6.25
C HIS A 8 -16.82 20.11 -6.40
N PHE A 9 -16.02 19.71 -5.40
CA PHE A 9 -14.56 19.77 -5.42
C PHE A 9 -13.96 19.11 -6.66
N ARG A 10 -14.45 17.92 -7.03
CA ARG A 10 -13.93 17.21 -8.20
C ARG A 10 -14.20 17.96 -9.49
N SER A 11 -15.35 18.63 -9.61
CA SER A 11 -15.69 19.46 -10.78
C SER A 11 -14.78 20.68 -10.87
N GLU A 12 -14.59 21.40 -9.76
CA GLU A 12 -13.74 22.59 -9.71
C GLU A 12 -12.25 22.27 -9.87
N PHE A 13 -11.80 21.12 -9.39
CA PHE A 13 -10.41 20.68 -9.56
C PHE A 13 -10.05 20.47 -11.03
N VAL A 14 -10.98 20.00 -11.86
CA VAL A 14 -10.76 19.87 -13.31
C VAL A 14 -10.55 21.25 -13.94
N GLN A 15 -11.35 22.25 -13.55
CA GLN A 15 -11.21 23.63 -14.04
C GLN A 15 -9.89 24.27 -13.56
N PHE A 16 -9.48 24.01 -12.31
CA PHE A 16 -8.19 24.39 -11.76
C PHE A 16 -7.02 23.86 -12.61
N VAL A 17 -7.04 22.57 -12.96
CA VAL A 17 -6.01 21.95 -13.82
C VAL A 17 -5.99 22.56 -15.22
N GLU A 18 -7.15 22.91 -15.78
CA GLU A 18 -7.23 23.61 -17.07
C GLU A 18 -6.64 25.02 -17.03
N LEU A 19 -6.85 25.76 -15.93
CA LEU A 19 -6.27 27.09 -15.74
C LEU A 19 -4.74 27.04 -15.68
N ILE A 20 -4.17 26.05 -14.98
CA ILE A 20 -2.71 25.83 -14.96
C ILE A 20 -2.20 25.50 -16.37
N LYS A 21 -2.90 24.63 -17.11
CA LYS A 21 -2.51 24.25 -18.48
C LYS A 21 -2.54 25.42 -19.47
N LYS A 22 -3.37 26.44 -19.22
CA LYS A 22 -3.44 27.67 -20.03
C LYS A 22 -2.32 28.68 -19.72
N GLY A 23 -1.37 28.33 -18.83
CA GLY A 23 -0.23 29.18 -18.49
C GLY A 23 -0.57 30.30 -17.51
N ASN A 24 -1.68 30.20 -16.77
CA ASN A 24 -1.97 31.13 -15.69
C ASN A 24 -1.00 30.93 -14.53
N ASP A 25 -0.79 31.99 -13.75
CA ASP A 25 0.03 31.97 -12.55
C ASP A 25 -0.47 30.87 -11.58
N ILE A 26 0.37 29.87 -11.36
CA ILE A 26 0.05 28.69 -10.56
C ILE A 26 -0.23 29.10 -9.11
N ASP A 27 0.53 30.04 -8.57
CA ASP A 27 0.41 30.45 -7.17
C ASP A 27 -0.88 31.24 -6.96
N ALA A 28 -1.24 32.13 -7.89
CA ALA A 28 -2.51 32.87 -7.85
C ALA A 28 -3.73 31.95 -8.00
N VAL A 29 -3.66 30.98 -8.92
CA VAL A 29 -4.74 30.00 -9.18
C VAL A 29 -4.89 29.05 -7.99
N LEU A 30 -3.78 28.58 -7.41
CA LEU A 30 -3.77 27.72 -6.23
C LEU A 30 -4.30 28.44 -4.99
N ALA A 31 -3.90 29.69 -4.74
CA ALA A 31 -4.39 30.48 -3.62
C ALA A 31 -5.91 30.71 -3.69
N ASN A 32 -6.44 30.97 -4.89
CA ASN A 32 -7.89 31.11 -5.09
C ASN A 32 -8.63 29.78 -4.89
N PHE A 33 -8.07 28.66 -5.38
CA PHE A 33 -8.67 27.35 -5.19
C PHE A 33 -8.72 26.93 -3.71
N LEU A 34 -7.61 27.13 -2.98
CA LEU A 34 -7.53 26.81 -1.55
C LEU A 34 -8.44 27.67 -0.67
N ARG A 35 -8.79 28.89 -1.11
CA ARG A 35 -9.79 29.74 -0.44
C ARG A 35 -11.18 29.09 -0.42
N GLY A 36 -11.55 28.35 -1.47
CA GLY A 36 -12.82 27.61 -1.55
C GLY A 36 -12.83 26.32 -0.72
N TYR A 37 -11.65 25.78 -0.42
CA TYR A 37 -11.45 24.52 0.28
C TYR A 37 -10.47 24.66 1.43
N PRO A 38 -10.82 25.43 2.47
CA PRO A 38 -9.94 25.65 3.61
C PRO A 38 -9.55 24.33 4.29
N GLU A 39 -10.37 23.27 4.19
CA GLU A 39 -10.06 21.92 4.66
C GLU A 39 -8.85 21.24 4.03
N LEU A 40 -8.31 21.80 2.94
CA LEU A 40 -7.07 21.35 2.29
C LEU A 40 -5.84 22.08 2.80
N MET A 41 -6.01 23.13 3.59
CA MET A 41 -4.91 23.84 4.25
C MET A 41 -4.41 22.98 5.42
N ALA A 42 -3.08 22.91 5.59
CA ALA A 42 -2.43 22.10 6.63
C ALA A 42 -2.85 22.47 8.07
N GLU A 43 -3.44 23.66 8.25
CA GLU A 43 -3.84 24.24 9.55
C GLU A 43 -5.35 24.17 9.83
N PHE A 44 -6.14 23.58 8.93
CA PHE A 44 -7.59 23.55 9.11
C PHE A 44 -8.04 22.58 10.21
N VAL A 45 -8.69 23.13 11.23
CA VAL A 45 -9.32 22.37 12.32
C VAL A 45 -10.83 22.36 12.10
N LEU A 46 -11.44 21.17 12.02
CA LEU A 46 -12.89 21.04 11.91
C LEU A 46 -13.58 21.58 13.19
N PRO A 47 -14.55 22.51 13.08
CA PRO A 47 -15.25 23.10 14.23
C PRO A 47 -15.96 22.07 15.12
N ASP A 48 -16.40 20.94 14.56
CA ASP A 48 -17.22 19.94 15.27
C ASP A 48 -16.43 18.96 16.15
N LEU A 49 -15.10 19.11 16.25
CA LEU A 49 -14.23 18.26 17.08
C LEU A 49 -13.64 18.99 18.30
N VAL A 50 -14.05 20.23 18.57
CA VAL A 50 -13.44 21.08 19.64
C VAL A 50 -14.05 20.84 21.03
N ASN A 51 -15.10 20.02 21.18
CA ASN A 51 -15.73 19.78 22.48
C ASN A 51 -15.70 18.31 22.91
N VAL A 52 -14.52 17.76 23.23
CA VAL A 52 -14.35 16.85 24.37
C VAL A 52 -12.94 17.07 24.95
N SER A 53 -12.82 18.05 25.83
CA SER A 53 -11.72 18.09 26.80
C SER A 53 -11.94 17.00 27.84
N MET A 54 -10.97 16.09 28.01
CA MET A 54 -10.82 15.31 29.23
C MET A 54 -9.46 15.65 29.87
N PRO A 55 -9.39 15.71 31.21
CA PRO A 55 -8.31 16.37 31.95
C PRO A 55 -7.07 15.48 32.04
N GLY A 56 -5.90 16.12 32.17
CA GLY A 56 -4.61 15.45 32.18
C GLY A 56 -4.34 14.59 33.42
N ILE A 57 -3.30 13.76 33.31
CA ILE A 57 -2.42 13.30 34.39
C ILE A 57 -1.02 13.06 33.79
N ALA A 58 -0.03 13.35 34.62
CA ALA A 58 1.39 13.55 34.39
C ALA A 58 2.17 12.37 33.80
N MET A 59 3.31 12.72 33.21
CA MET A 59 4.40 11.81 32.89
C MET A 59 5.13 11.41 34.18
N GLU A 60 5.29 10.11 34.44
CA GLU A 60 6.37 9.59 35.26
C GLU A 60 6.94 8.30 34.64
N GLU A 61 8.26 8.15 34.81
CA GLU A 61 9.11 7.12 34.27
C GLU A 61 8.93 5.78 35.00
N GLY A 62 9.13 4.68 34.28
CA GLY A 62 9.66 3.45 34.86
C GLY A 62 8.78 2.20 34.85
N SER A 63 9.38 1.14 34.30
CA SER A 63 9.19 -0.28 34.58
C SER A 63 8.09 -1.07 33.83
N VAL A 64 8.53 -2.29 33.50
CA VAL A 64 7.94 -3.33 32.64
C VAL A 64 6.84 -4.07 33.39
N ILE A 65 5.64 -4.15 32.80
CA ILE A 65 4.69 -5.27 33.00
C ILE A 65 3.94 -5.50 31.68
N GLU A 66 3.88 -6.76 31.25
CA GLU A 66 3.02 -7.27 30.19
C GLU A 66 1.54 -7.03 30.53
N GLU A 67 0.75 -6.41 29.64
CA GLU A 67 -0.60 -6.88 29.27
C GLU A 67 -1.34 -5.95 28.29
N GLU A 68 -2.06 -6.62 27.40
CA GLU A 68 -3.27 -6.22 26.66
C GLU A 68 -3.30 -4.94 25.80
N SER A 69 -3.30 -5.18 24.49
CA SER A 69 -3.62 -4.19 23.45
C SER A 69 -5.07 -3.67 23.59
N PRO A 70 -5.33 -2.35 23.49
CA PRO A 70 -6.70 -1.83 23.56
C PRO A 70 -7.52 -2.23 22.34
N LYS A 71 -8.68 -2.83 22.59
CA LYS A 71 -9.70 -3.18 21.59
C LYS A 71 -10.26 -1.92 20.91
N VAL A 72 -9.79 -1.65 19.69
CA VAL A 72 -10.45 -0.69 18.78
C VAL A 72 -11.76 -1.30 18.28
N LYS A 73 -12.87 -0.59 18.51
CA LYS A 73 -14.23 -0.98 18.11
C LYS A 73 -14.28 -1.30 16.61
N LYS A 74 -14.56 -2.57 16.29
CA LYS A 74 -14.77 -3.08 14.93
C LYS A 74 -16.03 -2.45 14.34
N GLY A 75 -15.87 -1.53 13.39
CA GLY A 75 -16.91 -1.30 12.39
C GLY A 75 -17.18 -2.62 11.66
N ASN A 76 -18.46 -2.95 11.46
CA ASN A 76 -18.93 -4.17 10.79
C ASN A 76 -18.28 -4.34 9.39
N ARG A 77 -17.11 -4.98 9.36
CA ARG A 77 -16.55 -5.59 8.15
C ARG A 77 -17.30 -6.91 7.97
N LYS A 78 -17.85 -7.13 6.77
CA LYS A 78 -18.27 -8.48 6.34
C LYS A 78 -17.17 -9.48 6.73
N PRO A 79 -17.51 -10.69 7.20
CA PRO A 79 -16.52 -11.70 7.51
C PRO A 79 -15.63 -11.89 6.28
N LYS A 80 -14.32 -11.64 6.45
CA LYS A 80 -13.35 -11.92 5.40
C LYS A 80 -13.39 -13.42 5.16
N ASN A 81 -13.58 -13.80 3.89
CA ASN A 81 -13.58 -15.21 3.50
C ASN A 81 -12.14 -15.73 3.61
N MET A 82 -11.84 -16.36 4.75
CA MET A 82 -10.49 -16.81 5.11
C MET A 82 -10.01 -17.88 4.15
N GLU A 83 -10.91 -18.77 3.75
CA GLU A 83 -10.68 -19.84 2.79
C GLU A 83 -10.30 -19.28 1.41
N ASP A 84 -10.96 -18.23 0.94
CA ASP A 84 -10.61 -17.57 -0.32
C ASP A 84 -9.22 -16.93 -0.26
N ILE A 85 -8.91 -16.22 0.84
CA ILE A 85 -7.60 -15.60 1.03
C ILE A 85 -6.51 -16.67 1.04
N MET A 86 -6.73 -17.76 1.78
CA MET A 86 -5.79 -18.88 1.86
C MET A 86 -5.58 -19.53 0.51
N ARG A 87 -6.66 -19.91 -0.19
CA ARG A 87 -6.60 -20.52 -1.52
C ARG A 87 -5.77 -19.66 -2.48
N ARG A 88 -6.10 -18.37 -2.57
CA ARG A 88 -5.39 -17.43 -3.45
C ARG A 88 -3.93 -17.26 -3.07
N LEU A 89 -3.63 -17.17 -1.78
CA LEU A 89 -2.26 -17.04 -1.30
C LEU A 89 -1.44 -18.28 -1.64
N MET A 90 -1.97 -19.47 -1.40
CA MET A 90 -1.29 -20.73 -1.72
C MET A 90 -1.09 -20.88 -3.23
N GLU A 91 -2.13 -20.66 -4.04
CA GLU A 91 -2.03 -20.68 -5.50
C GLU A 91 -0.97 -19.71 -6.03
N SER A 92 -0.85 -18.53 -5.41
CA SER A 92 0.09 -17.48 -5.84
C SER A 92 1.56 -17.85 -5.70
N VAL A 93 1.88 -18.77 -4.78
CA VAL A 93 3.26 -19.21 -4.50
C VAL A 93 3.53 -20.64 -4.95
N LYS A 94 2.51 -21.36 -5.43
CA LYS A 94 2.59 -22.78 -5.84
C LYS A 94 3.59 -23.01 -6.97
N GLU A 95 3.68 -22.09 -7.92
CA GLU A 95 4.61 -22.17 -9.04
C GLU A 95 5.77 -21.17 -8.87
N GLN A 96 6.82 -21.59 -8.19
CA GLN A 96 8.12 -20.91 -8.16
C GLN A 96 8.91 -21.20 -9.44
N LYS A 97 8.32 -20.92 -10.59
CA LYS A 97 9.06 -20.91 -11.86
C LYS A 97 10.10 -19.80 -11.80
N THR A 98 11.28 -20.08 -12.34
CA THR A 98 12.31 -19.08 -12.61
C THR A 98 11.72 -17.95 -13.44
N TRP A 99 12.12 -16.72 -13.16
CA TRP A 99 11.70 -15.57 -13.95
C TRP A 99 12.09 -15.78 -15.40
N LYS A 100 11.14 -15.57 -16.29
CA LYS A 100 11.39 -15.66 -17.73
C LYS A 100 11.74 -14.28 -18.25
N ASP A 101 12.62 -14.24 -19.23
CA ASP A 101 12.75 -13.05 -20.06
C ASP A 101 11.64 -13.03 -21.11
N TYR A 102 11.01 -11.88 -21.27
CA TYR A 102 9.89 -11.66 -22.17
C TYR A 102 10.17 -10.52 -23.16
N THR A 103 11.41 -10.05 -23.27
CA THR A 103 11.81 -9.00 -24.24
C THR A 103 11.53 -9.40 -25.70
N ASP A 104 11.57 -10.70 -25.99
CA ASP A 104 11.50 -11.23 -27.36
C ASP A 104 10.10 -11.68 -27.79
N ILE A 105 9.04 -11.28 -27.08
CA ILE A 105 7.66 -11.61 -27.49
C ILE A 105 7.36 -10.95 -28.84
N LYS A 106 7.26 -11.78 -29.90
CA LYS A 106 6.80 -11.36 -31.22
C LYS A 106 5.28 -11.39 -31.28
N LEU A 107 4.66 -10.28 -31.65
CA LEU A 107 3.22 -10.22 -31.89
C LEU A 107 2.90 -10.97 -33.19
N ASN A 108 2.32 -12.17 -33.06
CA ASN A 108 1.81 -12.93 -34.19
C ASN A 108 0.28 -13.02 -34.11
N ILE A 109 -0.39 -12.21 -34.94
CA ILE A 109 -1.84 -12.05 -34.96
C ILE A 109 -2.40 -12.57 -36.30
N ALA A 110 -1.74 -13.56 -36.91
CA ALA A 110 -2.06 -14.05 -38.25
C ALA A 110 -3.36 -14.86 -38.32
N ASN A 111 -3.69 -15.57 -37.24
CA ASN A 111 -4.92 -16.38 -37.12
C ASN A 111 -5.32 -16.57 -35.65
N GLU A 112 -6.53 -17.09 -35.43
CA GLU A 112 -7.10 -17.31 -34.10
C GLU A 112 -6.16 -18.09 -33.17
N GLU A 113 -5.56 -19.19 -33.64
CA GLU A 113 -4.67 -20.01 -32.83
C GLU A 113 -3.42 -19.23 -32.39
N THR A 114 -2.80 -18.48 -33.30
CA THR A 114 -1.64 -17.63 -32.98
C THR A 114 -1.99 -16.48 -32.05
N CYS A 115 -3.19 -15.90 -32.17
CA CYS A 115 -3.71 -14.90 -31.24
C CYS A 115 -3.86 -15.48 -29.83
N LEU A 116 -4.51 -16.64 -29.70
CA LEU A 116 -4.72 -17.31 -28.41
C LEU A 116 -3.39 -17.69 -27.75
N LYS A 117 -2.41 -18.17 -28.53
CA LYS A 117 -1.05 -18.45 -28.03
C LYS A 117 -0.36 -17.17 -27.55
N THR A 118 -0.41 -16.09 -28.33
CA THR A 118 0.19 -14.80 -27.97
C THR A 118 -0.44 -14.23 -26.69
N LEU A 119 -1.77 -14.28 -26.56
CA LEU A 119 -2.48 -13.86 -25.34
C LEU A 119 -2.04 -14.68 -24.11
N LYS A 120 -1.90 -16.00 -24.26
CA LYS A 120 -1.42 -16.85 -23.17
C LYS A 120 -0.01 -16.43 -22.72
N THR A 121 0.91 -16.20 -23.65
CA THR A 121 2.27 -15.73 -23.34
C THR A 121 2.26 -14.37 -22.65
N LEU A 122 1.43 -13.44 -23.09
CA LEU A 122 1.28 -12.13 -22.44
C LEU A 122 0.72 -12.25 -21.01
N ASN A 123 -0.25 -13.13 -20.78
CA ASN A 123 -0.77 -13.41 -19.43
C ASN A 123 0.30 -14.00 -18.52
N GLU A 124 1.15 -14.89 -19.03
CA GLU A 124 2.30 -15.42 -18.28
C GLU A 124 3.32 -14.30 -17.95
N ALA A 125 3.58 -13.39 -18.89
CA ALA A 125 4.46 -12.25 -18.68
C ALA A 125 3.91 -11.28 -17.62
N GLU A 126 2.60 -10.99 -17.65
CA GLU A 126 1.95 -10.14 -16.65
C GLU A 126 1.99 -10.78 -15.26
N ALA A 127 1.78 -12.11 -15.18
CA ALA A 127 1.90 -12.85 -13.92
C ALA A 127 3.32 -12.80 -13.36
N ASP A 128 4.35 -12.95 -14.19
CA ASP A 128 5.76 -12.85 -13.77
C ASP A 128 6.11 -11.42 -13.33
N ALA A 129 5.63 -10.40 -14.05
CA ALA A 129 5.79 -9.00 -13.66
C ALA A 129 5.18 -8.71 -12.28
N ARG A 130 4.00 -9.28 -11.98
CA ARG A 130 3.38 -9.18 -10.64
C ARG A 130 4.27 -9.78 -9.55
N LYS A 131 4.91 -10.93 -9.80
CA LYS A 131 5.88 -11.52 -8.84
C LYS A 131 7.06 -10.59 -8.60
N ARG A 132 7.61 -9.98 -9.65
CA ARG A 132 8.71 -9.01 -9.54
C ARG A 132 8.32 -7.80 -8.70
N ILE A 133 7.08 -7.32 -8.81
CA ILE A 133 6.57 -6.22 -7.97
C ILE A 133 6.66 -6.59 -6.50
N ILE A 134 6.20 -7.78 -6.10
CA ILE A 134 6.28 -8.23 -4.70
C ILE A 134 7.73 -8.38 -4.26
N TYR A 135 8.57 -9.03 -5.05
CA TYR A 135 9.98 -9.19 -4.77
C TYR A 135 10.69 -7.85 -4.52
N PHE A 136 10.56 -6.89 -5.44
CA PHE A 136 11.17 -5.57 -5.29
C PHE A 136 10.56 -4.78 -4.14
N SER A 137 9.31 -5.03 -3.78
CA SER A 137 8.68 -4.41 -2.61
C SER A 137 9.28 -4.92 -1.31
N CYS A 138 9.58 -6.23 -1.21
CA CYS A 138 10.33 -6.79 -0.10
C CYS A 138 11.75 -6.19 -0.01
N LEU A 139 12.46 -6.06 -1.15
CA LEU A 139 13.79 -5.44 -1.17
C LEU A 139 13.74 -3.96 -0.76
N LYS A 140 12.73 -3.20 -1.19
CA LYS A 140 12.53 -1.82 -0.72
C LYS A 140 12.31 -1.78 0.80
N GLY A 141 11.56 -2.72 1.35
CA GLY A 141 11.39 -2.88 2.80
C GLY A 141 12.73 -3.08 3.52
N GLN A 142 13.59 -3.95 2.99
CA GLN A 142 14.95 -4.15 3.48
C GLN A 142 15.78 -2.86 3.44
N VAL A 143 15.73 -2.13 2.32
CA VAL A 143 16.44 -0.85 2.16
C VAL A 143 15.96 0.17 3.18
N PHE A 144 14.65 0.31 3.40
CA PHE A 144 14.13 1.21 4.44
C PHE A 144 14.58 0.83 5.84
N GLN A 145 14.60 -0.46 6.16
CA GLN A 145 15.09 -0.94 7.44
C GLN A 145 16.58 -0.59 7.63
N ARG A 146 17.42 -0.88 6.63
CA ARG A 146 18.85 -0.54 6.65
C ARG A 146 19.10 0.96 6.70
N LEU A 147 18.33 1.75 5.96
CA LEU A 147 18.44 3.21 5.96
C LEU A 147 18.18 3.79 7.36
N ARG A 148 17.19 3.25 8.09
CA ARG A 148 16.91 3.63 9.47
C ARG A 148 18.06 3.25 10.41
N GLU A 149 18.61 2.04 10.26
CA GLU A 149 19.72 1.54 11.08
C GLU A 149 20.99 2.39 10.89
N ILE A 150 21.37 2.69 9.64
CA ILE A 150 22.61 3.42 9.33
C ILE A 150 22.49 4.90 9.69
N SER A 151 21.34 5.52 9.45
CA SER A 151 21.18 6.96 9.71
C SER A 151 20.95 7.31 11.19
N GLY A 152 20.48 6.35 12.00
CA GLY A 152 20.02 6.60 13.37
C GLY A 152 18.78 7.51 13.46
N LYS A 153 18.19 7.91 12.33
CA LYS A 153 17.06 8.85 12.29
C LYS A 153 15.72 8.12 12.37
N LYS A 154 14.69 8.84 12.82
CA LYS A 154 13.31 8.33 12.74
C LYS A 154 12.88 8.22 11.27
N MET A 155 12.09 7.19 10.96
CA MET A 155 11.58 6.98 9.59
C MET A 155 10.84 8.22 9.06
N SER A 156 10.05 8.91 9.89
CA SER A 156 9.35 10.13 9.50
C SER A 156 10.27 11.26 9.02
N GLN A 157 11.50 11.34 9.52
CA GLN A 157 12.50 12.31 9.07
C GLN A 157 13.14 11.86 7.75
N LEU A 158 13.44 10.57 7.62
CA LEU A 158 14.03 9.97 6.42
C LEU A 158 13.08 10.05 5.22
N LEU A 159 11.78 9.92 5.45
CA LEU A 159 10.79 9.95 4.37
C LEU A 159 10.59 11.34 3.77
N LYS A 160 11.06 12.42 4.42
CA LYS A 160 11.00 13.78 3.86
C LYS A 160 11.85 13.96 2.60
N VAL A 161 12.83 13.08 2.38
CA VAL A 161 13.70 13.10 1.20
C VAL A 161 13.35 12.00 0.19
N THR A 162 12.16 11.41 0.31
CA THR A 162 11.68 10.32 -0.56
C THR A 162 10.23 10.57 -0.97
N ASP A 163 9.80 9.95 -2.07
CA ASP A 163 8.40 10.04 -2.54
C ASP A 163 7.45 9.07 -1.81
N TYR A 164 7.89 8.45 -0.70
CA TYR A 164 7.13 7.43 0.00
C TYR A 164 6.33 7.99 1.16
N SER A 165 5.06 7.60 1.23
CA SER A 165 4.25 7.84 2.43
C SER A 165 4.72 6.98 3.60
N GLN A 166 4.54 7.50 4.81
CA GLN A 166 4.88 6.78 6.04
C GLN A 166 4.19 5.43 6.14
N ALA A 167 2.87 5.38 5.87
CA ALA A 167 2.11 4.13 5.91
C ALA A 167 2.66 3.09 4.93
N HIS A 168 3.04 3.50 3.71
CA HIS A 168 3.58 2.59 2.71
C HIS A 168 4.97 2.08 3.09
N ALA A 169 5.88 2.95 3.54
CA ALA A 169 7.22 2.54 3.96
C ALA A 169 7.19 1.52 5.10
N TYR A 170 6.36 1.77 6.13
CA TYR A 170 6.18 0.80 7.22
C TYR A 170 5.53 -0.50 6.76
N PHE A 171 4.60 -0.46 5.81
CA PHE A 171 4.04 -1.66 5.21
C PHE A 171 5.11 -2.48 4.47
N LEU A 172 5.99 -1.85 3.69
CA LEU A 172 7.08 -2.54 2.99
C LEU A 172 8.06 -3.20 3.96
N ILE A 173 8.41 -2.53 5.06
CA ILE A 173 9.25 -3.13 6.12
C ILE A 173 8.56 -4.35 6.73
N LYS A 174 7.26 -4.25 7.05
CA LYS A 174 6.50 -5.38 7.57
C LYS A 174 6.46 -6.54 6.59
N LEU A 175 6.22 -6.26 5.31
CA LEU A 175 6.21 -7.24 4.24
C LEU A 175 7.57 -7.95 4.11
N HIS A 176 8.67 -7.19 4.15
CA HIS A 176 10.03 -7.73 4.17
C HIS A 176 10.24 -8.69 5.35
N ASN A 177 9.88 -8.28 6.56
CA ASN A 177 10.06 -9.11 7.75
C ASN A 177 9.26 -10.42 7.68
N LEU A 178 8.01 -10.34 7.22
CA LEU A 178 7.19 -11.54 7.01
C LEU A 178 7.81 -12.46 5.95
N ALA A 179 8.34 -11.89 4.88
CA ALA A 179 8.97 -12.64 3.81
C ALA A 179 10.36 -13.22 4.18
N LEU A 180 11.05 -12.67 5.18
CA LEU A 180 12.25 -13.29 5.74
C LEU A 180 11.90 -14.61 6.46
N GLU A 181 10.76 -14.64 7.14
CA GLU A 181 10.26 -15.83 7.85
C GLU A 181 9.61 -16.83 6.88
N TYR A 182 8.91 -16.31 5.87
CA TYR A 182 8.16 -17.07 4.87
C TYR A 182 8.58 -16.68 3.44
N ASN A 183 9.78 -17.11 3.04
CA ASN A 183 10.46 -16.74 1.79
C ASN A 183 9.60 -16.89 0.52
N LYS A 184 8.67 -17.85 0.47
CA LYS A 184 7.84 -18.11 -0.71
C LYS A 184 6.93 -16.92 -1.02
N LEU A 185 6.58 -16.12 0.00
CA LEU A 185 5.78 -14.90 -0.17
C LEU A 185 6.45 -13.88 -1.08
N MET A 186 7.79 -13.84 -1.15
CA MET A 186 8.52 -12.93 -2.06
C MET A 186 8.18 -13.19 -3.53
N TYR A 187 7.72 -14.38 -3.85
CA TYR A 187 7.41 -14.84 -5.21
C TYR A 187 5.90 -14.92 -5.48
N SER A 188 5.07 -14.35 -4.59
CA SER A 188 3.63 -14.28 -4.80
C SER A 188 3.30 -13.43 -6.02
N ASN A 189 2.38 -13.91 -6.87
CA ASN A 189 1.83 -13.13 -7.98
C ASN A 189 0.63 -12.25 -7.59
N LEU A 190 0.31 -12.14 -6.29
CA LEU A 190 -0.79 -11.30 -5.82
C LEU A 190 -0.38 -9.82 -5.75
N PRO A 191 -1.30 -8.88 -5.97
CA PRO A 191 -0.99 -7.46 -5.89
C PRO A 191 -0.66 -7.03 -4.45
N LEU A 192 0.21 -6.04 -4.27
CA LEU A 192 0.55 -5.49 -2.94
C LEU A 192 -0.69 -5.10 -2.11
N ARG A 193 -1.72 -4.58 -2.77
CA ARG A 193 -2.98 -4.21 -2.13
C ARG A 193 -3.68 -5.40 -1.46
N PHE A 194 -3.52 -6.61 -1.99
CA PHE A 194 -4.01 -7.83 -1.37
C PHE A 194 -3.35 -8.04 0.00
N PHE A 195 -2.02 -7.89 0.07
CA PHE A 195 -1.27 -7.99 1.32
C PHE A 195 -1.66 -6.91 2.32
N SER A 196 -1.81 -5.65 1.88
CA SER A 196 -2.16 -4.56 2.78
C SER A 196 -3.56 -4.69 3.38
N ILE A 197 -4.54 -5.20 2.61
CA ILE A 197 -5.93 -5.36 3.08
C ILE A 197 -6.07 -6.60 3.99
N ASN A 198 -5.36 -7.67 3.67
CA ASN A 198 -5.50 -8.99 4.32
C ASN A 198 -4.34 -9.32 5.27
N TRP A 199 -3.64 -8.31 5.79
CA TRP A 199 -2.39 -8.51 6.53
C TRP A 199 -2.50 -9.51 7.68
N GLN A 200 -3.49 -9.34 8.56
CA GLN A 200 -3.67 -10.20 9.74
C GLN A 200 -4.01 -11.64 9.35
N GLU A 201 -4.84 -11.79 8.32
CA GLU A 201 -5.25 -13.10 7.81
C GLU A 201 -4.06 -13.82 7.17
N ILE A 202 -3.26 -13.11 6.36
CA ILE A 202 -2.04 -13.66 5.74
C ILE A 202 -1.04 -14.11 6.81
N VAL A 203 -0.79 -13.28 7.84
CA VAL A 203 0.08 -13.67 8.96
C VAL A 203 -0.43 -14.93 9.64
N SER A 204 -1.74 -15.04 9.88
CA SER A 204 -2.35 -16.24 10.47
C SER A 204 -2.17 -17.47 9.57
N ILE A 205 -2.45 -17.34 8.26
CA ILE A 205 -2.31 -18.42 7.28
C ILE A 205 -0.86 -18.91 7.21
N CYS A 206 0.11 -18.01 7.17
CA CYS A 206 1.52 -18.37 7.12
C CYS A 206 1.96 -19.12 8.37
N LYS A 207 1.51 -18.67 9.56
CA LYS A 207 1.77 -19.38 10.83
C LYS A 207 1.15 -20.77 10.86
N SER A 208 -0.09 -20.92 10.40
CA SER A 208 -0.77 -22.23 10.35
C SER A 208 -0.21 -23.17 9.27
N ASN A 209 0.53 -22.65 8.28
CA ASN A 209 1.04 -23.42 7.15
C ASN A 209 2.54 -23.17 6.93
N GLU A 210 3.31 -23.12 8.01
CA GLU A 210 4.71 -22.67 8.02
C GLU A 210 5.59 -23.41 7.00
N ILE A 211 5.51 -24.74 6.96
CA ILE A 211 6.28 -25.59 6.03
C ILE A 211 5.97 -25.24 4.57
N TYR A 212 4.72 -24.87 4.27
CA TYR A 212 4.32 -24.55 2.92
C TYR A 212 4.93 -23.23 2.43
N PHE A 213 5.06 -22.24 3.32
CA PHE A 213 5.49 -20.88 2.97
C PHE A 213 6.97 -20.55 3.25
N LYS A 214 7.70 -21.44 3.94
CA LYS A 214 9.18 -21.50 3.98
C LYS A 214 9.79 -22.14 2.74
#